data_AF-G4NEQ8-F1
#
_entry.id   AF-G4NEQ8-F1
#
_cell.length_a   1.000
_cell.length_b   1.000
_cell.length_c   1.000
_cell.angle_alpha   90.00
_cell.angle_beta   90.00
_cell.angle_gamma   90.00
#
_symmetry.space_group_name_H-M   'P 1'
#
loop_
_entity.id
_entity.type
_entity.pdbx_description
1 polymer ?
#
loop_
_entity_poly.entity_id
_entity_poly.type
_entity_poly.pdbx_seq_one_letter_code
_entity_poly.pdbx_strand_id
1 'polypeptide(L)'
;MGSVTMSTSTMEETATPAKSVNGSGHRPPLSTILPPMILGSATFNSQYVRDPSAMPARPIVSRAFDLGIRAFDTSPYYGPAELLLGDALAAAARPRDSYLLISKAGRVGPTTFDYSPAAVTASIHRSLERLRTPYLDLAYLHDVEFVTTADVLAGLGALRALQSQGLIRYVGISGYPVARLLELAEAITATTGSPVDAILSYAHFSVQNTILAAPETLARFRRAGVDVVLNASILAMGLLTPGISAGPQESWHPAPEGLRAACVALRKECAARGGKRLEEIAIEYALREWGRLAIDAGVAVGRGVGQQTVGGTVIGVTSVRELEETMAAWASACRDLGLVEDGHKAGVTNGNGHVDAVGGAKGGPEDVVAFVRDVMWPILGEWKDFSWDSPHKGWFGEHGNVVGSKDPMSNGH
;
A
#
# COMPACT_ATOMS: atom_id res chain seq x y z
N MET A 1 40.42 -62.09 13.17
CA MET A 1 39.47 -61.39 14.06
C MET A 1 39.34 -59.95 13.56
N GLY A 2 38.12 -59.58 13.16
CA GLY A 2 37.55 -58.22 13.06
C GLY A 2 38.34 -57.09 12.38
N SER A 3 38.05 -56.87 11.10
CA SER A 3 38.26 -55.59 10.39
C SER A 3 37.23 -54.56 10.87
N VAL A 4 37.65 -53.33 11.16
CA VAL A 4 36.76 -52.21 11.51
C VAL A 4 36.50 -51.37 10.26
N THR A 5 35.29 -51.48 9.72
CA THR A 5 34.76 -50.62 8.67
C THR A 5 34.06 -49.41 9.29
N MET A 6 34.50 -48.21 8.90
CA MET A 6 33.79 -46.94 9.14
C MET A 6 32.51 -46.91 8.30
N SER A 7 31.36 -46.74 8.94
CA SER A 7 30.08 -46.50 8.27
C SER A 7 29.72 -45.01 8.40
N THR A 8 29.80 -44.29 7.29
CA THR A 8 29.25 -42.96 7.12
C THR A 8 27.76 -43.09 6.81
N SER A 9 26.91 -42.71 7.77
CA SER A 9 25.47 -42.56 7.59
C SER A 9 25.16 -41.22 6.95
N THR A 10 24.91 -41.20 5.64
CA THR A 10 24.24 -40.09 4.96
C THR A 10 22.76 -40.09 5.35
N MET A 11 22.31 -39.07 6.09
CA MET A 11 20.88 -38.82 6.24
C MET A 11 20.36 -38.19 4.95
N GLU A 12 19.57 -38.95 4.22
CA GLU A 12 18.82 -38.50 3.04
C GLU A 12 17.55 -37.82 3.55
N GLU A 13 17.55 -36.49 3.54
CA GLU A 13 16.38 -35.68 3.93
C GLU A 13 15.37 -35.71 2.78
N THR A 14 14.41 -36.64 2.86
CA THR A 14 13.29 -36.72 1.93
C THR A 14 12.32 -35.56 2.18
N ALA A 15 12.54 -34.44 1.52
CA ALA A 15 11.58 -33.35 1.43
C ALA A 15 10.30 -33.88 0.75
N THR A 16 9.19 -33.93 1.49
CA THR A 16 7.90 -34.29 0.93
C THR A 16 7.40 -33.14 0.06
N PRO A 17 7.06 -33.34 -1.22
CA PRO A 17 6.59 -32.26 -2.07
C PRO A 17 5.25 -31.74 -1.52
N ALA A 18 5.14 -30.41 -1.42
CA ALA A 18 3.90 -29.75 -1.08
C ALA A 18 2.79 -30.26 -2.02
N LYS A 19 1.72 -30.81 -1.43
CA LYS A 19 0.54 -31.23 -2.17
C LYS A 19 0.04 -30.04 -2.98
N SER A 20 0.02 -30.19 -4.29
CA SER A 20 -0.71 -29.35 -5.24
C SER A 20 -2.15 -29.22 -4.75
N VAL A 21 -2.49 -28.05 -4.21
CA VAL A 21 -3.86 -27.71 -3.86
C VAL A 21 -4.50 -27.16 -5.13
N ASN A 22 -5.38 -27.99 -5.68
CA ASN A 22 -6.43 -27.73 -6.67
C ASN A 22 -6.06 -27.80 -8.16
N GLY A 23 -6.83 -28.66 -8.85
CA GLY A 23 -6.85 -28.81 -10.29
C GLY A 23 -7.48 -27.61 -11.01
N SER A 24 -7.24 -27.57 -12.33
CA SER A 24 -7.70 -26.55 -13.28
C SER A 24 -7.36 -25.08 -12.95
N GLY A 25 -6.06 -24.79 -12.82
CA GLY A 25 -5.32 -23.87 -13.70
C GLY A 25 -5.72 -22.39 -13.84
N HIS A 26 -6.73 -21.86 -13.15
CA HIS A 26 -7.09 -20.44 -13.26
C HIS A 26 -7.07 -19.76 -11.89
N ARG A 27 -6.11 -18.84 -11.69
CA ARG A 27 -6.06 -17.95 -10.54
C ARG A 27 -7.21 -16.94 -10.67
N PRO A 28 -8.04 -16.70 -9.63
CA PRO A 28 -9.11 -15.72 -9.72
C PRO A 28 -8.52 -14.32 -9.98
N PRO A 29 -9.26 -13.39 -10.60
CA PRO A 29 -8.81 -12.01 -10.73
C PRO A 29 -8.55 -11.39 -9.35
N LEU A 30 -7.46 -10.64 -9.19
CA LEU A 30 -7.10 -10.01 -7.91
C LEU A 30 -8.23 -9.11 -7.39
N SER A 31 -8.93 -8.41 -8.28
CA SER A 31 -10.10 -7.57 -8.00
C SER A 31 -11.21 -8.29 -7.22
N THR A 32 -11.30 -9.62 -7.33
CA THR A 32 -12.33 -10.45 -6.67
C THR A 32 -11.90 -11.06 -5.34
N ILE A 33 -10.63 -10.92 -4.96
CA ILE A 33 -10.10 -11.53 -3.74
C ILE A 33 -9.30 -10.58 -2.85
N LEU A 34 -8.96 -9.38 -3.32
CA LEU A 34 -8.26 -8.39 -2.50
C LEU A 34 -9.25 -7.65 -1.59
N PRO A 35 -9.10 -7.73 -0.26
CA PRO A 35 -9.89 -6.90 0.65
C PRO A 35 -9.60 -5.42 0.44
N PRO A 36 -10.60 -4.53 0.58
CA PRO A 36 -10.43 -3.11 0.30
C PRO A 36 -9.57 -2.37 1.33
N MET A 37 -9.50 -2.87 2.56
CA MET A 37 -8.64 -2.31 3.61
C MET A 37 -7.38 -3.14 3.78
N ILE A 38 -6.23 -2.51 3.53
CA ILE A 38 -4.91 -3.14 3.60
C ILE A 38 -4.08 -2.40 4.66
N LEU A 39 -3.54 -3.12 5.64
CA LEU A 39 -2.63 -2.53 6.62
C LEU A 39 -1.21 -2.49 6.05
N GLY A 40 -0.75 -1.29 5.71
CA GLY A 40 0.63 -1.02 5.32
C GLY A 40 1.55 -0.82 6.51
N SER A 41 2.74 -1.42 6.45
CA SER A 41 3.78 -1.33 7.48
C SER A 41 4.89 -0.35 7.12
N ALA A 42 4.68 0.58 6.19
CA ALA A 42 5.63 1.66 5.92
C ALA A 42 5.94 2.48 7.18
N THR A 43 4.99 2.58 8.11
CA THR A 43 5.13 3.23 9.41
C THR A 43 5.94 2.42 10.43
N PHE A 44 6.24 1.13 10.16
CA PHE A 44 7.04 0.27 11.05
C PHE A 44 8.55 0.50 10.81
N ASN A 45 8.93 1.76 10.65
CA ASN A 45 10.19 2.24 10.08
C ASN A 45 10.61 3.53 10.80
N SER A 46 11.91 3.76 10.90
CA SER A 46 12.50 4.96 11.51
C SER A 46 12.11 6.27 10.81
N GLN A 47 11.59 6.20 9.58
CA GLN A 47 11.03 7.36 8.87
C GLN A 47 9.75 7.90 9.53
N TYR A 48 9.01 7.09 10.29
CA TYR A 48 7.72 7.48 10.88
C TYR A 48 7.70 7.41 12.40
N VAL A 49 8.56 6.60 13.00
CA VAL A 49 8.72 6.49 14.45
C VAL A 49 10.19 6.57 14.82
N ARG A 50 10.53 7.02 16.04
CA ARG A 50 11.94 7.13 16.45
C ARG A 50 12.61 5.78 16.65
N ASP A 51 11.87 4.84 17.23
CA ASP A 51 12.32 3.47 17.49
C ASP A 51 11.24 2.47 17.01
N PRO A 52 11.40 1.89 15.82
CA PRO A 52 10.50 0.86 15.30
C PRO A 52 10.42 -0.39 16.17
N SER A 53 11.48 -0.72 16.92
CA SER A 53 11.50 -1.93 17.76
C SER A 53 10.60 -1.79 19.00
N ALA A 54 10.36 -0.56 19.46
CA ALA A 54 9.45 -0.24 20.55
C ALA A 54 7.98 -0.09 20.10
N MET A 55 7.69 -0.20 18.80
CA MET A 55 6.32 -0.08 18.31
C MET A 55 5.45 -1.26 18.74
N PRO A 56 4.14 -1.04 18.98
CA PRO A 56 3.20 -2.11 19.30
C PRO A 56 2.76 -2.89 18.04
N ALA A 57 3.70 -3.37 17.22
CA ALA A 57 3.42 -4.06 15.96
C ALA A 57 2.53 -5.31 16.15
N ARG A 58 2.83 -6.14 17.16
CA ARG A 58 2.02 -7.30 17.55
C ARG A 58 0.58 -6.90 17.93
N PRO A 59 0.35 -5.98 18.89
CA PRO A 59 -0.99 -5.46 19.16
C PRO A 59 -1.72 -4.90 17.94
N ILE A 60 -1.04 -4.11 17.09
CA ILE A 60 -1.64 -3.54 15.88
C ILE A 60 -2.14 -4.63 14.94
N VAL A 61 -1.31 -5.63 14.62
CA VAL A 61 -1.69 -6.72 13.70
C VAL A 61 -2.79 -7.61 14.30
N SER A 62 -2.71 -7.91 15.60
CA SER A 62 -3.78 -8.65 16.29
C SER A 62 -5.11 -7.90 16.19
N ARG A 63 -5.10 -6.61 16.50
CA ARG A 63 -6.32 -5.78 16.44
C ARG A 63 -6.82 -5.62 15.01
N ALA A 64 -5.94 -5.53 14.02
CA ALA A 64 -6.31 -5.49 12.61
C ALA A 64 -7.11 -6.73 12.21
N PHE A 65 -6.71 -7.92 12.67
CA PHE A 65 -7.49 -9.14 12.45
C PHE A 65 -8.87 -9.07 13.12
N ASP A 66 -8.95 -8.58 14.36
CA ASP A 66 -10.21 -8.43 15.09
C ASP A 66 -11.18 -7.46 14.39
N LEU A 67 -10.63 -6.42 13.74
CA LEU A 67 -11.38 -5.42 12.97
C LEU A 67 -11.66 -5.84 11.51
N GLY A 68 -11.33 -7.07 11.13
CA GLY A 68 -11.66 -7.61 9.81
C GLY A 68 -10.63 -7.34 8.70
N ILE A 69 -9.49 -6.70 8.98
CA ILE A 69 -8.41 -6.55 8.00
C ILE A 69 -7.82 -7.93 7.68
N ARG A 70 -7.68 -8.23 6.38
CA ARG A 70 -7.16 -9.51 5.87
C ARG A 70 -6.11 -9.32 4.77
N ALA A 71 -5.50 -8.14 4.67
CA ALA A 71 -4.41 -7.86 3.76
C ALA A 71 -3.37 -6.96 4.42
N PHE A 72 -2.10 -7.27 4.21
CA PHE A 72 -0.96 -6.57 4.81
C PHE A 72 0.08 -6.23 3.74
N ASP A 73 0.57 -5.00 3.73
CA ASP A 73 1.57 -4.50 2.78
C ASP A 73 2.87 -4.08 3.48
N THR A 74 4.01 -4.51 2.95
CA THR A 74 5.34 -4.16 3.47
C THR A 74 6.33 -3.95 2.33
N SER A 75 7.61 -3.75 2.62
CA SER A 75 8.66 -3.62 1.62
C SER A 75 10.05 -3.90 2.21
N PRO A 76 10.99 -4.42 1.41
CA PRO A 76 12.42 -4.42 1.71
C PRO A 76 12.99 -3.06 2.15
N TYR A 77 12.45 -1.98 1.58
CA TYR A 77 12.92 -0.62 1.82
C TYR A 77 12.47 -0.08 3.19
N TYR A 78 11.43 -0.66 3.81
CA TYR A 78 10.82 -0.13 5.04
C TYR A 78 11.60 -0.53 6.31
N GLY A 79 12.93 -0.41 6.30
CA GLY A 79 13.78 -0.72 7.45
C GLY A 79 13.47 -2.09 8.06
N PRO A 80 13.14 -2.19 9.36
CA PRO A 80 12.84 -3.47 10.01
C PRO A 80 11.40 -3.97 9.79
N ALA A 81 10.57 -3.30 8.99
CA ALA A 81 9.13 -3.59 8.90
C ALA A 81 8.81 -5.04 8.51
N GLU A 82 9.54 -5.66 7.57
CA GLU A 82 9.30 -7.06 7.20
C GLU A 82 9.50 -8.02 8.39
N LEU A 83 10.51 -7.76 9.22
CA LEU A 83 10.78 -8.56 10.42
C LEU A 83 9.69 -8.35 11.49
N LEU A 84 9.30 -7.10 11.72
CA LEU A 84 8.27 -6.75 12.71
C LEU A 84 6.89 -7.30 12.30
N LEU A 85 6.53 -7.18 11.01
CA LEU A 85 5.28 -7.72 10.48
C LEU A 85 5.30 -9.26 10.47
N GLY A 86 6.41 -9.88 10.06
CA GLY A 86 6.55 -11.34 10.06
C GLY A 86 6.43 -11.94 11.46
N ASP A 87 7.05 -11.30 12.46
CA ASP A 87 6.90 -11.70 13.85
C ASP A 87 5.47 -11.51 14.38
N ALA A 88 4.82 -10.39 14.04
CA ALA A 88 3.44 -10.11 14.44
C ALA A 88 2.42 -11.07 13.81
N LEU A 89 2.58 -11.40 12.52
CA LEU A 89 1.74 -12.38 11.83
C LEU A 89 1.93 -13.79 12.40
N ALA A 90 3.17 -14.19 12.69
CA ALA A 90 3.46 -15.48 13.32
C ALA A 90 2.82 -15.56 14.72
N ALA A 91 2.90 -14.49 15.52
CA ALA A 91 2.28 -14.42 16.84
C ALA A 91 0.74 -14.46 16.78
N ALA A 92 0.11 -13.92 15.73
CA ALA A 92 -1.34 -13.98 15.53
C ALA A 92 -1.84 -15.40 15.17
N ALA A 93 -0.94 -16.29 14.74
CA ALA A 93 -1.18 -17.71 14.49
C ALA A 93 -2.42 -18.00 13.61
N ARG A 94 -2.63 -17.16 12.57
CA ARG A 94 -3.73 -17.35 11.60
C ARG A 94 -3.29 -18.28 10.47
N PRO A 95 -4.19 -19.11 9.90
CA PRO A 95 -3.89 -19.87 8.68
C PRO A 95 -3.39 -18.95 7.57
N ARG A 96 -2.32 -19.33 6.87
CA ARG A 96 -1.66 -18.45 5.87
C ARG A 96 -2.61 -18.04 4.73
N ASP A 97 -3.52 -18.91 4.33
CA ASP A 97 -4.54 -18.68 3.30
C ASP A 97 -5.72 -17.80 3.76
N SER A 98 -5.81 -17.51 5.06
CA SER A 98 -6.86 -16.63 5.60
C SER A 98 -6.60 -15.14 5.36
N TYR A 99 -5.40 -14.75 4.94
CA TYR A 99 -5.02 -13.35 4.66
C TYR A 99 -4.10 -13.23 3.45
N LEU A 100 -4.00 -12.03 2.90
CA LEU A 100 -3.13 -11.69 1.80
C LEU A 100 -1.90 -10.94 2.31
N LEU A 101 -0.74 -11.24 1.75
CA LEU A 101 0.52 -10.59 2.09
C LEU A 101 1.20 -10.01 0.85
N ILE A 102 1.52 -8.74 0.94
CA ILE A 102 2.07 -7.93 -0.14
C ILE A 102 3.48 -7.47 0.27
N SER A 103 4.47 -7.67 -0.59
CA SER A 103 5.79 -7.04 -0.44
C SER A 103 6.25 -6.47 -1.78
N LYS A 104 7.47 -5.93 -1.82
CA LYS A 104 7.99 -5.22 -2.98
C LYS A 104 9.42 -5.66 -3.32
N ALA A 105 9.91 -5.25 -4.48
CA ALA A 105 11.30 -5.44 -4.91
C ALA A 105 11.79 -4.23 -5.71
N GLY A 106 13.08 -4.20 -6.06
CA GLY A 106 13.67 -3.13 -6.86
C GLY A 106 14.33 -2.03 -6.02
N ARG A 107 13.59 -1.40 -5.09
CA ARG A 107 14.18 -0.43 -4.14
C ARG A 107 14.68 -1.12 -2.88
N VAL A 108 15.97 -0.99 -2.58
CA VAL A 108 16.63 -1.61 -1.41
C VAL A 108 17.26 -0.59 -0.46
N GLY A 109 17.33 0.68 -0.85
CA GLY A 109 17.84 1.77 -0.02
C GLY A 109 17.26 3.12 -0.44
N PRO A 110 17.65 4.21 0.26
CA PRO A 110 17.16 5.56 -0.05
C PRO A 110 17.41 5.98 -1.50
N THR A 111 18.61 5.68 -2.02
CA THR A 111 19.05 5.97 -3.40
C THR A 111 19.49 4.72 -4.16
N THR A 112 19.21 3.53 -3.63
CA THR A 112 19.69 2.26 -4.21
C THR A 112 18.54 1.48 -4.82
N PHE A 113 18.61 1.33 -6.14
CA PHE A 113 17.63 0.63 -6.96
C PHE A 113 18.34 -0.45 -7.79
N ASP A 114 17.91 -1.69 -7.65
CA ASP A 114 18.42 -2.81 -8.43
C ASP A 114 17.25 -3.68 -8.90
N TYR A 115 16.89 -3.48 -10.16
CA TYR A 115 15.81 -4.17 -10.85
C TYR A 115 16.31 -5.35 -11.68
N SER A 116 17.60 -5.69 -11.58
CA SER A 116 18.15 -6.86 -12.27
C SER A 116 17.39 -8.12 -11.83
N PRO A 117 17.16 -9.09 -12.74
CA PRO A 117 16.42 -10.30 -12.40
C PRO A 117 16.98 -11.06 -11.18
N ALA A 118 18.31 -11.06 -11.01
CA ALA A 118 18.97 -11.69 -9.88
C ALA A 118 18.66 -10.96 -8.55
N ALA A 119 18.75 -9.63 -8.53
CA ALA A 119 18.47 -8.84 -7.32
C ALA A 119 17.00 -8.89 -6.92
N VAL A 120 16.08 -8.80 -7.90
CA VAL A 120 14.64 -8.98 -7.65
C VAL A 120 14.36 -10.35 -7.06
N THR A 121 14.94 -11.40 -7.64
CA THR A 121 14.80 -12.78 -7.13
C THR A 121 15.31 -12.93 -5.70
N ALA A 122 16.53 -12.47 -5.44
CA ALA A 122 17.11 -12.49 -4.10
C ALA A 122 16.28 -11.69 -3.08
N SER A 123 15.73 -10.55 -3.50
CA SER A 123 14.90 -9.72 -2.64
C SER A 123 13.60 -10.42 -2.24
N ILE A 124 12.94 -11.11 -3.17
CA ILE A 124 11.72 -11.87 -2.86
C ILE A 124 12.02 -13.01 -1.88
N HIS A 125 13.08 -13.80 -2.11
CA HIS A 125 13.47 -14.86 -1.17
C HIS A 125 13.75 -14.33 0.25
N ARG A 126 14.48 -13.22 0.36
CA ARG A 126 14.72 -12.55 1.65
C ARG A 126 13.42 -12.09 2.31
N SER A 127 12.47 -11.58 1.52
CA SER A 127 11.17 -11.13 2.02
C SER A 127 10.35 -12.32 2.56
N LEU A 128 10.33 -13.44 1.83
CA LEU A 128 9.65 -14.69 2.26
C LEU A 128 10.20 -15.20 3.60
N GLU A 129 11.53 -15.19 3.76
CA GLU A 129 12.19 -15.59 5.00
C GLU A 129 11.80 -14.68 6.18
N ARG A 130 11.93 -13.35 6.02
CA ARG A 130 11.64 -12.37 7.08
C ARG A 130 10.17 -12.37 7.49
N LEU A 131 9.29 -12.55 6.51
CA LEU A 131 7.85 -12.62 6.72
C LEU A 131 7.37 -14.02 7.16
N ARG A 132 8.28 -15.01 7.18
CA ARG A 132 8.01 -16.40 7.59
C ARG A 132 6.86 -17.02 6.79
N THR A 133 6.85 -16.80 5.48
CA THR A 133 5.79 -17.27 4.58
C THR A 133 6.35 -18.02 3.37
N PRO A 134 5.66 -19.07 2.88
CA PRO A 134 6.08 -19.78 1.68
C PRO A 134 5.81 -19.02 0.36
N TYR A 135 4.91 -18.04 0.36
CA TYR A 135 4.58 -17.24 -0.83
C TYR A 135 4.12 -15.82 -0.47
N LEU A 136 4.17 -14.91 -1.44
CA LEU A 136 3.50 -13.61 -1.41
C LEU A 136 2.23 -13.65 -2.27
N ASP A 137 1.18 -13.01 -1.81
CA ASP A 137 -0.03 -12.86 -2.62
C ASP A 137 0.21 -11.83 -3.71
N LEU A 138 0.82 -10.68 -3.41
CA LEU A 138 1.16 -9.69 -4.42
C LEU A 138 2.59 -9.19 -4.23
N ALA A 139 3.32 -9.03 -5.32
CA ALA A 139 4.64 -8.41 -5.32
C ALA A 139 4.66 -7.20 -6.24
N TYR A 140 5.04 -6.05 -5.70
CA TYR A 140 5.24 -4.83 -6.47
C TYR A 140 6.71 -4.63 -6.87
N LEU A 141 6.96 -4.09 -8.05
CA LEU A 141 8.17 -3.30 -8.27
C LEU A 141 7.99 -1.92 -7.62
N HIS A 142 8.96 -1.49 -6.81
CA HIS A 142 8.84 -0.36 -5.89
C HIS A 142 9.51 0.91 -6.42
N ASP A 143 8.76 2.01 -6.42
CA ASP A 143 9.22 3.34 -6.84
C ASP A 143 9.82 3.29 -8.25
N VAL A 144 8.99 2.82 -9.18
CA VAL A 144 9.35 2.56 -10.58
C VAL A 144 9.74 3.82 -11.36
N GLU A 145 9.49 5.01 -10.82
CA GLU A 145 9.92 6.27 -11.43
C GLU A 145 11.43 6.53 -11.36
N PHE A 146 12.16 5.83 -10.49
CA PHE A 146 13.61 6.02 -10.30
C PHE A 146 14.48 5.21 -11.28
N VAL A 147 13.85 4.41 -12.15
CA VAL A 147 14.53 3.50 -13.09
C VAL A 147 13.94 3.58 -14.50
N THR A 148 14.63 3.03 -15.48
CA THR A 148 14.16 3.05 -16.87
C THR A 148 12.99 2.08 -17.09
N THR A 149 12.22 2.28 -18.16
CA THR A 149 11.19 1.29 -18.57
C THR A 149 11.80 -0.09 -18.84
N ALA A 150 13.04 -0.16 -19.33
CA ALA A 150 13.72 -1.42 -19.58
C ALA A 150 14.00 -2.18 -18.28
N ASP A 151 14.44 -1.47 -17.24
CA ASP A 151 14.66 -2.04 -15.91
C ASP A 151 13.36 -2.57 -15.31
N VAL A 152 12.25 -1.82 -15.42
CA VAL A 152 10.93 -2.26 -14.95
C VAL A 152 10.51 -3.55 -15.66
N LEU A 153 10.69 -3.64 -16.98
CA LEU A 153 10.37 -4.85 -17.75
C LEU A 153 11.24 -6.05 -17.34
N ALA A 154 12.54 -5.84 -17.11
CA ALA A 154 13.45 -6.88 -16.65
C ALA A 154 13.06 -7.40 -15.25
N GLY A 155 12.80 -6.50 -14.31
CA GLY A 155 12.33 -6.84 -12.97
C GLY A 155 10.98 -7.55 -12.98
N LEU A 156 10.05 -7.12 -13.84
CA LEU A 156 8.73 -7.74 -13.97
C LEU A 156 8.85 -9.17 -14.52
N GLY A 157 9.76 -9.39 -15.47
CA GLY A 157 10.11 -10.73 -15.96
C GLY A 157 10.53 -11.67 -14.83
N ALA A 158 11.35 -11.19 -13.88
CA ALA A 158 11.75 -11.96 -12.71
C ALA A 158 10.59 -12.25 -11.75
N LEU A 159 9.71 -11.27 -11.47
CA LEU A 159 8.52 -11.51 -10.66
C LEU A 159 7.58 -12.54 -11.31
N ARG A 160 7.39 -12.49 -12.64
CA ARG A 160 6.60 -13.48 -13.39
C ARG A 160 7.23 -14.88 -13.38
N ALA A 161 8.56 -14.98 -13.38
CA ALA A 161 9.25 -16.27 -13.22
C ALA A 161 9.03 -16.86 -11.81
N LEU A 162 9.02 -16.03 -10.76
CA LEU A 162 8.70 -16.47 -9.39
C LEU A 162 7.21 -16.80 -9.23
N GLN A 163 6.36 -16.13 -10.00
CA GLN A 163 4.93 -16.42 -10.07
C GLN A 163 4.68 -17.81 -10.68
N SER A 164 5.40 -18.20 -11.73
CA SER A 164 5.30 -19.55 -12.31
C SER A 164 5.85 -20.64 -11.38
N GLN A 165 6.81 -20.30 -10.51
CA GLN A 165 7.31 -21.17 -9.44
C GLN A 165 6.37 -21.25 -8.22
N GLY A 166 5.29 -20.45 -8.19
CA GLY A 166 4.35 -20.44 -7.09
C GLY A 166 4.83 -19.70 -5.84
N LEU A 167 5.88 -18.89 -5.92
CA LEU A 167 6.36 -18.05 -4.82
C LEU A 167 5.61 -16.70 -4.75
N ILE A 168 4.99 -16.29 -5.85
CA ILE A 168 4.18 -15.07 -5.97
C ILE A 168 2.83 -15.43 -6.60
N ARG A 169 1.72 -14.82 -6.16
CA ARG A 169 0.42 -14.97 -6.83
C ARG A 169 0.17 -13.85 -7.84
N TYR A 170 0.35 -12.60 -7.51
CA TYR A 170 0.08 -11.47 -8.40
C TYR A 170 1.29 -10.54 -8.48
N VAL A 171 1.40 -9.79 -9.56
CA VAL A 171 2.50 -8.85 -9.81
C VAL A 171 1.96 -7.45 -10.10
N GLY A 172 2.66 -6.44 -9.62
CA GLY A 172 2.26 -5.05 -9.79
C GLY A 172 3.43 -4.09 -9.91
N ILE A 173 3.10 -2.81 -10.13
CA ILE A 173 4.03 -1.68 -9.98
C ILE A 173 3.48 -0.68 -8.96
N SER A 174 4.40 -0.01 -8.26
CA SER A 174 4.07 1.01 -7.27
C SER A 174 5.02 2.20 -7.41
N GLY A 175 4.54 3.39 -7.12
CA GLY A 175 5.35 4.60 -7.23
C GLY A 175 4.56 5.86 -6.96
N TYR A 176 5.25 7.00 -7.10
CA TYR A 176 4.67 8.30 -6.82
C TYR A 176 3.99 8.91 -8.05
N PRO A 177 4.66 9.35 -9.14
CA PRO A 177 3.97 10.08 -10.21
C PRO A 177 2.95 9.21 -10.95
N VAL A 178 1.68 9.58 -10.86
CA VAL A 178 0.56 8.88 -11.53
C VAL A 178 0.77 8.75 -13.04
N ALA A 179 1.30 9.80 -13.67
CA ALA A 179 1.62 9.79 -15.11
C ALA A 179 2.65 8.71 -15.48
N ARG A 180 3.67 8.50 -14.64
CA ARG A 180 4.70 7.49 -14.86
C ARG A 180 4.16 6.08 -14.66
N LEU A 181 3.34 5.87 -13.63
CA LEU A 181 2.63 4.60 -13.43
C LEU A 181 1.77 4.24 -14.65
N LEU A 182 1.09 5.24 -15.22
CA LEU A 182 0.23 5.04 -16.38
C LEU A 182 1.01 4.73 -17.66
N GLU A 183 2.08 5.48 -17.94
CA GLU A 183 2.98 5.20 -19.05
C GLU A 183 3.54 3.77 -18.98
N LEU A 184 3.98 3.34 -17.79
CA LEU A 184 4.48 1.98 -17.57
C LEU A 184 3.41 0.92 -17.76
N ALA A 185 2.18 1.14 -17.28
CA ALA A 185 1.08 0.21 -17.48
C ALA A 185 0.81 -0.02 -18.97
N GLU A 186 0.73 1.05 -19.76
CA GLU A 186 0.54 1.00 -21.21
C GLU A 186 1.73 0.31 -21.90
N ALA A 187 2.97 0.66 -21.54
CA ALA A 187 4.18 0.08 -22.10
C ALA A 187 4.32 -1.42 -21.79
N ILE A 188 3.99 -1.86 -20.57
CA ILE A 188 4.04 -3.27 -20.16
C ILE A 188 3.04 -4.09 -20.99
N THR A 189 1.80 -3.60 -21.11
CA THR A 189 0.76 -4.29 -21.88
C THR A 189 1.11 -4.34 -23.36
N ALA A 190 1.57 -3.24 -23.95
CA ALA A 190 1.99 -3.19 -25.35
C ALA A 190 3.19 -4.10 -25.64
N THR A 191 4.16 -4.16 -24.73
CA THR A 191 5.41 -4.92 -24.94
C THR A 191 5.24 -6.42 -24.67
N THR A 192 4.48 -6.78 -23.63
CA THR A 192 4.42 -8.17 -23.15
C THR A 192 3.11 -8.88 -23.48
N GLY A 193 2.09 -8.15 -23.95
CA GLY A 193 0.75 -8.67 -24.17
C GLY A 193 0.00 -9.06 -22.88
N SER A 194 0.60 -8.84 -21.72
CA SER A 194 0.04 -9.18 -20.42
C SER A 194 0.16 -7.97 -19.49
N PRO A 195 -0.95 -7.44 -18.96
CA PRO A 195 -0.91 -6.33 -18.00
C PRO A 195 -0.32 -6.79 -16.65
N VAL A 196 -0.05 -5.82 -15.78
CA VAL A 196 0.14 -6.09 -14.35
C VAL A 196 -1.21 -6.30 -13.67
N ASP A 197 -1.22 -7.07 -12.58
CA ASP A 197 -2.45 -7.35 -11.82
C ASP A 197 -2.89 -6.16 -10.96
N ALA A 198 -1.97 -5.29 -10.56
CA ALA A 198 -2.29 -4.14 -9.72
C ALA A 198 -1.31 -2.97 -9.90
N ILE A 199 -1.82 -1.77 -9.61
CA ILE A 199 -1.04 -0.55 -9.45
C ILE A 199 -1.30 0.04 -8.08
N LEU A 200 -0.24 0.46 -7.39
CA LEU A 200 -0.34 1.21 -6.14
C LEU A 200 0.16 2.65 -6.38
N SER A 201 -0.76 3.61 -6.32
CA SER A 201 -0.42 5.03 -6.34
C SER A 201 -0.21 5.52 -4.91
N TYR A 202 0.93 6.16 -4.68
CA TYR A 202 1.32 6.66 -3.37
C TYR A 202 1.10 8.17 -3.26
N ALA A 203 0.21 8.59 -2.35
CA ALA A 203 -0.07 9.98 -1.98
C ALA A 203 -0.78 10.89 -3.02
N HIS A 204 -1.37 10.33 -4.09
CA HIS A 204 -2.14 11.10 -5.10
C HIS A 204 -3.67 11.00 -4.99
N PHE A 205 -4.18 10.43 -3.89
CA PHE A 205 -5.57 10.61 -3.50
C PHE A 205 -5.73 10.80 -1.98
N SER A 206 -5.84 12.05 -1.59
CA SER A 206 -6.05 12.59 -0.24
C SER A 206 -6.82 13.91 -0.34
N VAL A 207 -7.05 14.60 0.78
CA VAL A 207 -7.60 15.97 0.73
C VAL A 207 -6.69 16.95 -0.03
N GLN A 208 -5.35 16.79 0.08
CA GLN A 208 -4.38 17.70 -0.54
C GLN A 208 -4.15 17.39 -2.02
N ASN A 209 -4.27 16.14 -2.44
CA ASN A 209 -3.98 15.73 -3.81
C ASN A 209 -5.02 14.73 -4.32
N THR A 210 -5.63 14.99 -5.47
CA THR A 210 -6.66 14.16 -6.10
C THR A 210 -6.29 13.78 -7.54
N ILE A 211 -5.02 13.90 -7.93
CA ILE A 211 -4.56 13.64 -9.31
C ILE A 211 -4.92 12.22 -9.77
N LEU A 212 -4.87 11.22 -8.88
CA LEU A 212 -5.22 9.84 -9.19
C LEU A 212 -6.68 9.70 -9.67
N ALA A 213 -7.58 10.54 -9.16
CA ALA A 213 -9.01 10.47 -9.44
C ALA A 213 -9.44 11.09 -10.78
N ALA A 214 -8.49 11.61 -11.58
CA ALA A 214 -8.81 12.11 -12.91
C ALA A 214 -9.48 11.00 -13.76
N PRO A 215 -10.70 11.19 -14.28
CA PRO A 215 -11.43 10.14 -14.99
C PRO A 215 -10.67 9.56 -16.18
N GLU A 216 -9.97 10.41 -16.94
CA GLU A 216 -9.15 9.97 -18.07
C GLU A 216 -7.98 9.09 -17.64
N THR A 217 -7.35 9.39 -16.51
CA THR A 217 -6.27 8.57 -15.93
C THR A 217 -6.78 7.17 -15.60
N LEU A 218 -7.90 7.08 -14.88
CA LEU A 218 -8.46 5.78 -14.49
C LEU A 218 -8.96 4.99 -15.70
N ALA A 219 -9.59 5.66 -16.67
CA ALA A 219 -10.01 5.05 -17.93
C ALA A 219 -8.80 4.50 -18.73
N ARG A 220 -7.66 5.20 -18.71
CA ARG A 220 -6.43 4.73 -19.35
C ARG A 220 -5.84 3.50 -18.64
N PHE A 221 -5.83 3.45 -17.31
CA PHE A 221 -5.43 2.24 -16.58
C PHE A 221 -6.29 1.03 -16.99
N ARG A 222 -7.62 1.21 -17.09
CA ARG A 222 -8.54 0.17 -17.59
C ARG A 222 -8.20 -0.28 -19.00
N ARG A 223 -7.97 0.67 -19.93
CA ARG A 223 -7.57 0.36 -21.31
C ARG A 223 -6.23 -0.37 -21.39
N ALA A 224 -5.31 -0.07 -20.47
CA ALA A 224 -4.04 -0.80 -20.32
C ALA A 224 -4.24 -2.20 -19.71
N GLY A 225 -5.45 -2.60 -19.34
CA GLY A 225 -5.77 -3.93 -18.81
C GLY A 225 -5.63 -4.05 -17.29
N VAL A 226 -5.44 -2.93 -16.56
CA VAL A 226 -5.34 -2.92 -15.10
C VAL A 226 -6.73 -2.69 -14.50
N ASP A 227 -7.20 -3.61 -13.67
CA ASP A 227 -8.50 -3.56 -12.98
C ASP A 227 -8.39 -3.42 -11.45
N VAL A 228 -7.17 -3.33 -10.92
CA VAL A 228 -6.90 -3.02 -9.51
C VAL A 228 -5.97 -1.82 -9.42
N VAL A 229 -6.52 -0.69 -8.97
CA VAL A 229 -5.74 0.51 -8.61
C VAL A 229 -5.95 0.77 -7.13
N LEU A 230 -4.86 0.80 -6.37
CA LEU A 230 -4.86 1.02 -4.94
C LEU A 230 -4.36 2.42 -4.62
N ASN A 231 -4.99 3.04 -3.63
CA ASN A 231 -4.57 4.32 -3.07
C ASN A 231 -3.81 4.09 -1.76
N ALA A 232 -2.61 4.66 -1.62
CA ALA A 232 -1.83 4.63 -0.40
C ALA A 232 -1.52 6.03 0.11
N SER A 233 -1.24 6.14 1.41
CA SER A 233 -0.83 7.40 2.03
C SER A 233 -1.91 8.49 1.98
N ILE A 234 -3.12 8.13 2.39
CA ILE A 234 -4.31 9.02 2.41
C ILE A 234 -4.15 10.26 3.31
N LEU A 235 -3.12 10.28 4.16
CA LEU A 235 -2.72 11.42 5.00
C LEU A 235 -1.49 12.17 4.44
N ALA A 236 -1.15 11.94 3.17
CA ALA A 236 0.00 12.52 2.48
C ALA A 236 1.29 12.39 3.30
N MET A 237 1.68 11.15 3.63
CA MET A 237 2.88 10.81 4.41
C MET A 237 2.93 11.45 5.81
N GLY A 238 1.75 11.75 6.37
CA GLY A 238 1.61 12.39 7.67
C GLY A 238 1.47 13.91 7.61
N LEU A 239 1.56 14.54 6.43
CA LEU A 239 1.38 15.99 6.26
C LEU A 239 0.05 16.49 6.83
N LEU A 240 -1.01 15.71 6.66
CA LEU A 240 -2.36 16.00 7.16
C LEU A 240 -2.56 15.63 8.64
N THR A 241 -1.48 15.38 9.37
CA THR A 241 -1.49 15.09 10.82
C THR A 241 -0.65 16.13 11.57
N PRO A 242 -0.80 16.27 12.89
CA PRO A 242 0.14 17.05 13.70
C PRO A 242 1.56 16.47 13.71
N GLY A 243 1.72 15.17 13.42
CA GLY A 243 2.98 14.44 13.48
C GLY A 243 4.06 14.93 12.53
N ILE A 244 3.69 15.64 11.46
CA ILE A 244 4.64 16.21 10.50
C ILE A 244 5.67 17.18 11.11
N SER A 245 5.33 17.79 12.26
CA SER A 245 6.17 18.74 12.99
C SER A 245 6.66 18.21 14.34
N ALA A 246 6.34 16.96 14.69
CA ALA A 246 6.65 16.37 16.01
C ALA A 246 7.37 15.01 15.91
N GLY A 247 7.31 14.37 14.74
CA GLY A 247 7.94 13.09 14.43
C GLY A 247 9.14 13.24 13.49
N PRO A 248 9.79 12.11 13.14
CA PRO A 248 10.93 12.10 12.23
C PRO A 248 10.67 12.77 10.87
N GLN A 249 9.40 12.85 10.44
CA GLN A 249 9.00 13.47 9.18
C GLN A 249 9.31 14.96 9.08
N GLU A 250 9.56 15.65 10.20
CA GLU A 250 9.98 17.05 10.20
C GLU A 250 11.21 17.25 9.31
N SER A 251 12.20 16.35 9.38
CA SER A 251 13.49 16.52 8.71
C SER A 251 13.53 16.07 7.25
N TRP A 252 12.62 15.19 6.81
CA TRP A 252 12.72 14.56 5.49
C TRP A 252 11.53 14.82 4.57
N HIS A 253 10.36 15.20 5.08
CA HIS A 253 9.17 15.27 4.25
C HIS A 253 9.30 16.36 3.17
N PRO A 254 9.02 16.04 1.89
CA PRO A 254 9.28 16.92 0.74
C PRO A 254 8.33 18.11 0.60
N ALA A 255 7.49 18.37 1.61
CA ALA A 255 6.51 19.46 1.51
C ALA A 255 7.24 20.79 1.73
N PRO A 256 7.10 21.76 0.80
CA PRO A 256 7.66 23.08 0.97
C PRO A 256 6.99 23.83 2.14
N GLU A 257 7.65 24.87 2.64
CA GLU A 257 7.19 25.64 3.80
C GLU A 257 5.78 26.20 3.61
N GLY A 258 5.45 26.69 2.42
CA GLY A 258 4.11 27.21 2.10
C GLY A 258 3.01 26.15 2.23
N LEU A 259 3.25 24.93 1.72
CA LEU A 259 2.30 23.83 1.88
C LEU A 259 2.16 23.39 3.34
N ARG A 260 3.26 23.35 4.09
CA ARG A 260 3.24 23.06 5.54
C ARG A 260 2.43 24.10 6.29
N ALA A 261 2.59 25.38 5.95
CA ALA A 261 1.82 26.48 6.53
C ALA A 261 0.31 26.38 6.18
N ALA A 262 -0.03 26.02 4.95
CA ALA A 262 -1.42 25.75 4.55
C ALA A 262 -2.04 24.61 5.38
N CYS A 263 -1.29 23.53 5.63
CA CYS A 263 -1.74 22.44 6.49
C CYS A 263 -1.93 22.87 7.95
N VAL A 264 -1.11 23.80 8.46
CA VAL A 264 -1.34 24.42 9.77
C VAL A 264 -2.64 25.24 9.78
N ALA A 265 -2.91 26.01 8.72
CA ALA A 265 -4.17 26.74 8.57
C ALA A 265 -5.38 25.79 8.52
N LEU A 266 -5.29 24.68 7.79
CA LEU A 266 -6.33 23.64 7.77
C LEU A 266 -6.63 23.09 9.16
N ARG A 267 -5.62 22.77 9.97
CA ARG A 267 -5.83 22.28 11.34
C ARG A 267 -6.59 23.30 12.20
N LYS A 268 -6.21 24.58 12.10
CA LYS A 268 -6.90 25.67 12.81
C LYS A 268 -8.36 25.77 12.37
N GLU A 269 -8.62 25.65 11.08
CA GLU A 269 -9.97 25.73 10.53
C GLU A 269 -10.85 24.55 10.95
N CYS A 270 -10.31 23.32 10.90
CA CYS A 270 -11.01 22.12 11.35
C CYS A 270 -11.37 22.23 12.84
N ALA A 271 -10.45 22.71 13.67
CA ALA A 271 -10.70 22.95 15.09
C ALA A 271 -11.76 24.05 15.33
N ALA A 272 -11.79 25.10 14.51
CA ALA A 272 -12.71 26.22 14.67
C ALA A 272 -14.15 25.92 14.20
N ARG A 273 -14.31 25.20 13.07
CA ARG A 273 -15.62 25.01 12.42
C ARG A 273 -16.14 23.58 12.47
N GLY A 274 -15.25 22.61 12.58
CA GLY A 274 -15.56 21.21 12.31
C GLY A 274 -15.64 20.32 13.53
N GLY A 275 -15.05 20.68 14.67
CA GLY A 275 -15.01 19.82 15.87
C GLY A 275 -14.14 18.55 15.74
N LYS A 276 -13.97 18.04 14.52
CA LYS A 276 -13.05 16.96 14.13
C LYS A 276 -11.63 17.49 13.85
N ARG A 277 -10.63 16.63 14.06
CA ARG A 277 -9.24 16.85 13.69
C ARG A 277 -9.05 16.76 12.17
N LEU A 278 -8.01 17.40 11.66
CA LEU A 278 -7.69 17.39 10.22
C LEU A 278 -7.57 15.96 9.68
N GLU A 279 -6.86 15.10 10.40
CA GLU A 279 -6.64 13.70 10.01
C GLU A 279 -7.95 12.89 9.97
N GLU A 280 -8.92 13.17 10.83
CA GLU A 280 -10.22 12.49 10.83
C GLU A 280 -11.00 12.83 9.56
N ILE A 281 -11.08 14.13 9.23
CA ILE A 281 -11.72 14.62 8.00
C ILE A 281 -11.00 14.06 6.77
N ALA A 282 -9.67 14.03 6.79
CA ALA A 282 -8.88 13.55 5.67
C ALA A 282 -9.05 12.04 5.41
N ILE A 283 -9.07 11.22 6.46
CA ILE A 283 -9.34 9.78 6.35
C ILE A 283 -10.75 9.55 5.81
N GLU A 284 -11.76 10.21 6.39
CA GLU A 284 -13.16 10.03 6.00
C GLU A 284 -13.38 10.43 4.53
N TYR A 285 -12.87 11.60 4.12
CA TYR A 285 -12.92 12.04 2.73
C TYR A 285 -12.25 11.05 1.78
N ALA A 286 -11.01 10.64 2.08
CA ALA A 286 -10.24 9.79 1.19
C ALA A 286 -10.88 8.40 1.04
N LEU A 287 -11.31 7.77 2.14
CA LEU A 287 -11.93 6.45 2.11
C LEU A 287 -13.28 6.47 1.37
N ARG A 288 -14.11 7.49 1.62
CA ARG A 288 -15.43 7.61 0.97
C ARG A 288 -15.31 7.90 -0.52
N GLU A 289 -14.57 8.94 -0.89
CA GLU A 289 -14.49 9.36 -2.29
C GLU A 289 -13.66 8.38 -3.14
N TRP A 290 -12.55 7.83 -2.61
CA TRP A 290 -11.83 6.78 -3.33
C TRP A 290 -12.68 5.52 -3.45
N GLY A 291 -13.39 5.17 -2.36
CA GLY A 291 -14.33 4.07 -2.30
C GLY A 291 -15.31 4.09 -3.46
N ARG A 292 -15.90 5.26 -3.73
CA ARG A 292 -16.84 5.49 -4.85
C ARG A 292 -16.16 5.57 -6.22
N LEU A 293 -15.15 6.43 -6.36
CA LEU A 293 -14.54 6.75 -7.66
C LEU A 293 -13.89 5.52 -8.32
N ALA A 294 -13.29 4.63 -7.52
CA ALA A 294 -12.72 3.39 -8.04
C ALA A 294 -13.79 2.43 -8.58
N ILE A 295 -15.01 2.42 -7.99
CA ILE A 295 -16.15 1.63 -8.49
C ILE A 295 -16.57 2.17 -9.86
N ASP A 296 -16.80 3.49 -9.94
CA ASP A 296 -17.24 4.16 -11.17
C ASP A 296 -16.25 3.93 -12.32
N ALA A 297 -14.95 3.88 -12.01
CA ALA A 297 -13.89 3.62 -12.98
C ALA A 297 -13.63 2.12 -13.26
N GLY A 298 -14.26 1.20 -12.52
CA GLY A 298 -14.05 -0.24 -12.66
C GLY A 298 -12.65 -0.73 -12.25
N VAL A 299 -12.00 -0.03 -11.31
CA VAL A 299 -10.66 -0.36 -10.75
C VAL A 299 -10.72 -0.77 -9.27
N ALA A 300 -11.93 -1.06 -8.78
CA ALA A 300 -12.23 -1.40 -7.39
C ALA A 300 -11.94 -2.87 -7.07
N VAL A 301 -11.93 -3.19 -5.77
CA VAL A 301 -11.67 -4.54 -5.24
C VAL A 301 -12.75 -4.99 -4.27
N GLY A 302 -12.88 -6.29 -4.03
CA GLY A 302 -13.77 -6.82 -3.00
C GLY A 302 -13.51 -8.30 -2.68
N ARG A 303 -13.60 -8.66 -1.40
CA ARG A 303 -13.56 -10.04 -0.89
C ARG A 303 -14.52 -10.17 0.30
N GLY A 304 -15.49 -11.09 0.24
CA GLY A 304 -16.44 -11.35 1.34
C GLY A 304 -17.86 -11.66 0.89
N VAL A 305 -18.70 -12.15 1.82
CA VAL A 305 -20.14 -12.34 1.59
C VAL A 305 -20.75 -10.95 1.30
N GLY A 306 -21.59 -10.87 0.26
CA GLY A 306 -22.08 -9.60 -0.32
C GLY A 306 -21.41 -9.19 -1.65
N GLN A 307 -20.18 -9.64 -1.93
CA GLN A 307 -19.44 -9.42 -3.21
C GLN A 307 -19.43 -7.98 -3.78
N GLN A 308 -19.64 -6.96 -2.95
CA GLN A 308 -19.58 -5.57 -3.39
C GLN A 308 -18.12 -5.12 -3.52
N THR A 309 -17.82 -4.38 -4.59
CA THR A 309 -16.51 -3.78 -4.80
C THR A 309 -16.47 -2.36 -4.25
N VAL A 310 -15.28 -1.93 -3.86
CA VAL A 310 -15.00 -0.58 -3.35
C VAL A 310 -13.52 -0.25 -3.59
N GLY A 311 -13.18 1.03 -3.65
CA GLY A 311 -11.78 1.48 -3.79
C GLY A 311 -10.86 0.92 -2.71
N GLY A 312 -9.82 0.19 -3.14
CA GLY A 312 -8.83 -0.39 -2.24
C GLY A 312 -7.86 0.66 -1.71
N THR A 313 -7.63 0.65 -0.40
CA THR A 313 -6.78 1.62 0.30
C THR A 313 -5.75 0.92 1.19
N VAL A 314 -4.48 1.35 1.07
CA VAL A 314 -3.41 0.98 1.98
C VAL A 314 -3.26 2.06 3.05
N ILE A 315 -3.56 1.70 4.30
CA ILE A 315 -3.46 2.58 5.46
C ILE A 315 -2.16 2.34 6.22
N GLY A 316 -1.60 3.39 6.83
CA GLY A 316 -0.43 3.28 7.71
C GLY A 316 -0.78 3.82 9.09
N VAL A 317 -0.46 3.05 10.14
CA VAL A 317 -0.70 3.43 11.54
C VAL A 317 0.53 3.16 12.39
N THR A 318 0.68 3.91 13.47
CA THR A 318 1.77 3.76 14.46
C THR A 318 1.27 3.27 15.81
N SER A 319 -0.05 3.23 16.02
CA SER A 319 -0.68 2.75 17.25
C SER A 319 -1.98 1.99 16.99
N VAL A 320 -2.42 1.23 17.99
CA VAL A 320 -3.73 0.56 17.97
C VAL A 320 -4.87 1.57 17.89
N ARG A 321 -4.73 2.71 18.57
CA ARG A 321 -5.74 3.78 18.57
C ARG A 321 -5.95 4.35 17.17
N GLU A 322 -4.87 4.67 16.46
CA GLU A 322 -4.96 5.18 15.08
C GLU A 322 -5.63 4.17 14.14
N LEU A 323 -5.37 2.87 14.34
CA LEU A 323 -6.04 1.80 13.60
C LEU A 323 -7.54 1.79 13.88
N GLU A 324 -7.96 1.87 15.14
CA GLU A 324 -9.37 1.89 15.52
C GLU A 324 -10.10 3.13 14.99
N GLU A 325 -9.48 4.31 15.07
CA GLU A 325 -10.02 5.55 14.51
C GLU A 325 -10.19 5.45 12.98
N THR A 326 -9.18 4.89 12.29
CA THR A 326 -9.24 4.67 10.83
C THR A 326 -10.34 3.67 10.45
N MET A 327 -10.47 2.58 11.19
CA MET A 327 -11.50 1.56 10.92
C MET A 327 -12.92 2.05 11.26
N ALA A 328 -13.07 2.95 12.24
CA ALA A 328 -14.34 3.61 12.49
C ALA A 328 -14.75 4.53 11.32
N ALA A 329 -13.80 5.28 10.75
CA ALA A 329 -14.03 6.09 9.56
C ALA A 329 -14.37 5.20 8.34
N TRP A 330 -13.68 4.06 8.18
CA TRP A 330 -14.00 3.06 7.16
C TRP A 330 -15.43 2.53 7.29
N ALA A 331 -15.86 2.13 8.48
CA ALA A 331 -17.23 1.67 8.70
C ALA A 331 -18.27 2.75 8.37
N SER A 332 -17.95 4.03 8.61
CA SER A 332 -18.80 5.15 8.19
C SER A 332 -18.87 5.29 6.67
N ALA A 333 -17.72 5.24 5.99
CA ALA A 333 -17.67 5.26 4.53
C ALA A 333 -18.45 4.10 3.92
N CYS A 334 -18.37 2.88 4.47
CA CYS A 334 -19.15 1.74 4.02
C CYS A 334 -20.66 1.98 4.08
N ARG A 335 -21.16 2.54 5.19
CA ARG A 335 -22.59 2.88 5.34
C ARG A 335 -23.04 3.92 4.31
N ASP A 336 -22.25 4.98 4.13
CA ASP A 336 -22.55 6.05 3.16
C ASP A 336 -22.58 5.52 1.72
N LEU A 337 -21.75 4.53 1.41
CA LEU A 337 -21.67 3.88 0.10
C LEU A 337 -22.72 2.76 -0.08
N GLY A 338 -23.53 2.46 0.94
CA GLY A 338 -24.52 1.38 0.88
C GLY A 338 -23.91 -0.02 0.78
N LEU A 339 -22.70 -0.19 1.32
CA LEU A 339 -22.04 -1.50 1.40
C LEU A 339 -22.66 -2.30 2.55
N VAL A 340 -23.07 -3.54 2.28
CA VAL A 340 -23.73 -4.43 3.23
C VAL A 340 -22.69 -5.00 4.20
N GLU A 341 -22.83 -4.71 5.49
CA GLU A 341 -22.09 -5.40 6.55
C GLU A 341 -22.79 -6.74 6.86
N ASP A 342 -22.29 -7.84 6.30
CA ASP A 342 -22.85 -9.16 6.58
C ASP A 342 -22.57 -9.62 8.01
N GLY A 343 -23.59 -9.50 8.87
CA GLY A 343 -23.92 -10.43 9.97
C GLY A 343 -22.90 -10.67 11.09
N HIS A 344 -21.67 -10.15 10.98
CA HIS A 344 -20.72 -10.04 12.06
C HIS A 344 -20.88 -8.64 12.62
N LYS A 345 -21.11 -8.56 13.93
CA LYS A 345 -21.15 -7.32 14.68
C LYS A 345 -19.91 -6.48 14.33
N ALA A 346 -20.06 -5.53 13.40
CA ALA A 346 -19.24 -4.33 13.33
C ALA A 346 -19.68 -3.43 14.48
N GLY A 347 -19.41 -3.91 15.67
CA GLY A 347 -19.81 -3.35 16.93
C GLY A 347 -18.86 -3.94 17.93
N VAL A 348 -17.91 -3.12 18.36
CA VAL A 348 -17.05 -3.39 19.51
C VAL A 348 -17.96 -3.79 20.67
N THR A 349 -18.11 -5.09 20.92
CA THR A 349 -18.62 -5.57 22.20
C THR A 349 -17.41 -5.98 23.02
N ASN A 350 -16.94 -5.07 23.86
CA ASN A 350 -16.22 -5.49 25.06
C ASN A 350 -17.17 -6.41 25.84
N GLY A 351 -16.64 -7.48 26.43
CA GLY A 351 -17.39 -8.59 27.02
C GLY A 351 -18.34 -8.28 28.19
N ASN A 352 -18.80 -7.04 28.36
CA ASN A 352 -19.75 -6.59 29.38
C ASN A 352 -20.95 -5.80 28.82
N GLY A 353 -21.32 -5.97 27.54
CA GLY A 353 -22.58 -5.41 27.01
C GLY A 353 -22.68 -3.87 26.98
N HIS A 354 -21.62 -3.16 27.34
CA HIS A 354 -21.46 -1.74 27.12
C HIS A 354 -20.63 -1.50 25.86
N VAL A 355 -21.26 -0.84 24.88
CA VAL A 355 -20.54 -0.08 23.85
C VAL A 355 -19.91 1.11 24.55
N ASP A 356 -18.64 0.97 24.93
CA ASP A 356 -17.82 2.16 25.13
C ASP A 356 -17.64 2.76 23.74
N ALA A 357 -18.42 3.80 23.45
CA ALA A 357 -18.15 4.66 22.32
C ALA A 357 -16.71 5.13 22.49
N VAL A 358 -15.79 4.59 21.68
CA VAL A 358 -14.52 5.26 21.41
C VAL A 358 -14.94 6.64 20.94
N GLY A 359 -14.69 7.65 21.77
CA GLY A 359 -15.31 8.96 21.68
C GLY A 359 -14.97 9.66 20.38
N GLY A 360 -15.72 9.35 19.32
CA GLY A 360 -15.83 10.21 18.16
C GLY A 360 -16.52 11.48 18.62
N ALA A 361 -15.84 12.62 18.49
CA ALA A 361 -16.41 13.91 18.81
C ALA A 361 -17.77 14.04 18.12
N LYS A 362 -18.83 14.26 18.91
CA LYS A 362 -20.12 14.70 18.38
C LYS A 362 -19.93 16.13 17.88
N GLY A 363 -19.82 16.29 16.57
CA GLY A 363 -19.54 17.57 15.91
C GLY A 363 -18.52 17.37 14.81
N GLY A 364 -19.03 17.23 13.58
CA GLY A 364 -18.33 17.16 12.30
C GLY A 364 -19.18 17.90 11.27
N PRO A 365 -18.62 18.40 10.15
CA PRO A 365 -19.46 18.83 9.04
C PRO A 365 -20.37 17.66 8.61
N GLU A 366 -21.68 17.93 8.43
CA GLU A 366 -22.65 16.89 8.01
C GLU A 366 -22.30 16.32 6.63
N ASP A 367 -21.61 17.11 5.79
CA ASP A 367 -21.06 16.70 4.51
C ASP A 367 -19.54 16.98 4.46
N VAL A 368 -18.76 15.92 4.68
CA VAL A 368 -17.29 15.96 4.63
C VAL A 368 -16.76 16.39 3.25
N VAL A 369 -17.45 16.02 2.17
CA VAL A 369 -17.04 16.32 0.80
C VAL A 369 -17.25 17.80 0.50
N ALA A 370 -18.40 18.34 0.89
CA ALA A 370 -18.65 19.78 0.79
C ALA A 370 -17.67 20.59 1.64
N PHE A 371 -17.36 20.15 2.87
CA PHE A 371 -16.38 20.84 3.71
C PHE A 371 -14.98 20.86 3.09
N VAL A 372 -14.53 19.72 2.54
CA VAL A 372 -13.24 19.65 1.82
C VAL A 372 -13.24 20.60 0.62
N ARG A 373 -14.28 20.57 -0.21
CA ARG A 373 -14.39 21.38 -1.42
C ARG A 373 -14.50 22.88 -1.12
N ASP A 374 -15.37 23.25 -0.20
CA ASP A 374 -15.80 24.65 0.00
C ASP A 374 -14.97 25.39 1.06
N VAL A 375 -14.23 24.67 1.89
CA VAL A 375 -13.42 25.26 2.97
C VAL A 375 -11.94 24.88 2.82
N MET A 376 -11.62 23.60 2.71
CA MET A 376 -10.22 23.15 2.76
C MET A 376 -9.46 23.45 1.47
N TRP A 377 -10.05 23.25 0.30
CA TRP A 377 -9.41 23.56 -0.98
C TRP A 377 -9.13 25.06 -1.17
N PRO A 378 -10.03 25.99 -0.80
CA PRO A 378 -9.69 27.42 -0.78
C PRO A 378 -8.50 27.77 0.11
N ILE A 379 -8.33 27.10 1.26
CA ILE A 379 -7.17 27.30 2.15
C ILE A 379 -5.89 26.74 1.53
N LEU A 380 -5.98 25.58 0.87
CA LEU A 380 -4.85 25.01 0.14
C LEU A 380 -4.43 25.90 -1.05
N GLY A 381 -5.38 26.52 -1.76
CA GLY A 381 -5.09 27.40 -2.88
C GLY A 381 -4.24 26.68 -3.94
N GLU A 382 -3.10 27.27 -4.29
CA GLU A 382 -2.12 26.69 -5.23
C GLU A 382 -1.51 25.35 -4.76
N TRP A 383 -1.62 25.03 -3.47
CA TRP A 383 -1.12 23.79 -2.90
C TRP A 383 -2.06 22.60 -3.10
N LYS A 384 -3.29 22.83 -3.56
CA LYS A 384 -4.18 21.75 -3.98
C LYS A 384 -3.59 21.10 -5.24
N ASP A 385 -3.43 19.78 -5.20
CA ASP A 385 -2.78 18.99 -6.25
C ASP A 385 -1.31 19.30 -6.50
N PHE A 386 -0.68 20.11 -5.64
CA PHE A 386 0.78 20.23 -5.66
C PHE A 386 1.39 18.84 -5.47
N SER A 387 2.29 18.49 -6.38
CA SER A 387 3.07 17.27 -6.35
C SER A 387 4.52 17.67 -6.59
N TRP A 388 5.42 17.24 -5.71
CA TRP A 388 6.85 17.43 -5.92
C TRP A 388 7.37 16.51 -7.04
N ASP A 389 8.53 16.87 -7.60
CA ASP A 389 9.21 16.04 -8.58
C ASP A 389 9.69 14.73 -7.93
N SER A 390 9.37 13.60 -8.54
CA SER A 390 9.89 12.27 -8.19
C SER A 390 10.22 11.50 -9.46
N PRO A 391 11.49 11.10 -9.68
CA PRO A 391 12.66 11.58 -8.95
C PRO A 391 12.90 13.08 -9.20
N HIS A 392 13.84 13.71 -8.48
CA HIS A 392 14.19 15.10 -8.75
C HIS A 392 14.78 15.27 -10.15
N LYS A 393 14.65 16.47 -10.71
CA LYS A 393 15.28 16.81 -12.00
C LYS A 393 16.79 16.60 -11.90
N GLY A 394 17.36 15.82 -12.84
CA GLY A 394 18.78 15.48 -12.87
C GLY A 394 19.11 14.09 -12.32
N TRP A 395 18.16 13.40 -11.69
CA TRP A 395 18.36 12.06 -11.11
C TRP A 395 19.12 11.08 -12.00
N PHE A 396 18.66 10.88 -13.25
CA PHE A 396 19.28 9.93 -14.18
C PHE A 396 20.68 10.34 -14.64
N GLY A 397 20.99 11.64 -14.62
CA GLY A 397 22.34 12.14 -14.89
C GLY A 397 23.31 11.86 -13.72
N GLU A 398 22.82 11.97 -12.49
CA GLU A 398 23.59 11.73 -11.26
C GLU A 398 23.82 10.24 -10.96
N HIS A 399 22.81 9.42 -11.22
CA HIS A 399 22.81 8.00 -10.85
C HIS A 399 23.19 7.07 -12.00
N GLY A 400 23.48 7.65 -13.17
CA GLY A 400 23.94 6.95 -14.36
C GLY A 400 22.85 6.06 -14.98
N ASN A 401 22.94 5.87 -16.29
CA ASN A 401 22.15 4.84 -16.97
C ASN A 401 22.51 3.47 -16.36
N VAL A 402 21.63 2.94 -15.53
CA VAL A 402 21.58 1.51 -15.21
C VAL A 402 21.44 0.80 -16.57
N VAL A 403 22.58 0.30 -17.06
CA VAL A 403 22.82 -0.47 -18.29
C VAL A 403 21.88 -0.17 -19.47
N GLY A 404 22.16 0.93 -20.18
CA GLY A 404 21.93 1.03 -21.63
C GLY A 404 20.52 1.37 -22.13
N SER A 405 20.11 2.63 -22.08
CA SER A 405 19.23 3.22 -23.11
C SER A 405 19.33 4.74 -23.10
N LYS A 406 19.26 5.36 -24.29
CA LYS A 406 19.32 6.80 -24.50
C LYS A 406 18.14 7.52 -23.82
N ASP A 407 18.45 8.71 -23.34
CA ASP A 407 17.57 9.71 -22.74
C ASP A 407 16.29 9.96 -23.60
N PRO A 408 15.06 9.89 -23.05
CA PRO A 408 13.84 10.15 -23.82
C PRO A 408 13.50 11.64 -23.97
N MET A 409 14.33 12.57 -23.51
CA MET A 409 13.99 14.00 -23.45
C MET A 409 14.88 14.93 -24.31
N SER A 410 15.38 14.47 -25.45
CA SER A 410 15.93 15.37 -26.48
C SER A 410 15.21 15.22 -27.82
N ASN A 411 14.06 15.87 -27.96
CA ASN A 411 13.57 16.33 -29.26
C ASN A 411 12.83 17.65 -29.04
N GLY A 412 13.51 18.74 -29.36
CA GLY A 412 12.97 20.09 -29.24
C GLY A 412 14.03 21.16 -29.45
N HIS A 413 14.54 21.28 -30.68
CA HIS A 413 14.66 22.55 -31.41
C HIS A 413 14.89 22.28 -32.89
#